data_AF-A0A2H0PEV5-F1
#
_entry.id   AF-A0A2H0PEV5-F1
#
_cell.length_a   1.000
_cell.length_b   1.000
_cell.length_c   1.000
_cell.angle_alpha   90.00
_cell.angle_beta   90.00
_cell.angle_gamma   90.00
#
_symmetry.space_group_name_H-M   'P 1'
#
loop_
_entity.id
_entity.type
_entity.pdbx_description
1 polymer ?
#
loop_
_entity_poly.entity_id
_entity_poly.type
_entity_poly.pdbx_seq_one_letter_code
_entity_poly.pdbx_strand_id
1 'polypeptide(L)'
;MTKRSQILSVLFLTLTAVGLYYAFFFQGKEKNEIPSKDDAIKAIQNRAERAYKKAYLAPMITTYEKILIAAPNSLDTQKKLVKAYLEIGDTEKAKPLLERLSKSNDSDAEQYKQQLEMLP
;
A
#
# COMPACT_ATOMS: atom_id res chain seq x y z
N MET A 1 40.54 -28.19 41.45
CA MET A 1 39.24 -27.96 40.77
C MET A 1 38.49 -29.29 40.74
N THR A 2 37.44 -29.46 41.54
CA THR A 2 36.79 -30.76 41.77
C THR A 2 35.77 -31.05 40.66
N LYS A 3 35.71 -32.30 40.16
CA LYS A 3 34.78 -32.76 39.11
C LYS A 3 33.32 -32.35 39.34
N ARG A 4 32.91 -32.16 40.60
CA ARG A 4 31.55 -31.69 40.99
C ARG A 4 31.25 -30.26 40.53
N SER A 5 32.25 -29.36 40.56
CA SER A 5 32.08 -27.96 40.12
C SER A 5 31.89 -27.83 38.60
N GLN A 6 32.53 -28.70 37.81
CA GLN A 6 32.37 -28.73 36.35
C GLN A 6 30.98 -29.26 35.93
N ILE A 7 30.43 -30.24 36.66
CA ILE A 7 29.09 -30.78 36.38
C ILE A 7 28.01 -29.72 36.64
N LEU A 8 28.14 -28.96 37.73
CA LEU A 8 27.21 -27.88 38.08
C LEU A 8 27.22 -26.74 37.05
N SER A 9 28.39 -26.36 36.52
CA SER A 9 28.48 -25.29 35.51
C SER A 9 27.85 -25.70 34.17
N VAL A 10 28.01 -26.97 33.77
CA VAL A 10 27.41 -27.49 32.53
C VAL A 10 25.88 -27.55 32.66
N LEU A 11 25.36 -28.01 33.79
CA LEU A 11 23.92 -28.01 34.06
C LEU A 11 23.33 -26.59 33.98
N PHE A 12 24.00 -25.61 34.57
CA PHE A 12 23.56 -24.22 34.54
C PHE A 12 23.54 -23.66 33.10
N LEU A 13 24.58 -23.92 32.32
CA LEU A 13 24.66 -23.51 30.90
C LEU A 13 23.57 -24.15 30.03
N THR A 14 23.25 -25.41 30.28
CA THR A 14 22.16 -26.08 29.54
C THR A 14 20.80 -25.49 29.88
N LEU A 15 20.55 -25.17 31.15
CA LEU A 15 19.29 -24.56 31.59
C LEU A 15 19.12 -23.14 31.02
N THR A 16 20.18 -22.34 30.98
CA THR A 16 20.12 -21.00 30.39
C THR A 16 19.93 -21.06 28.88
N ALA A 17 20.60 -21.98 28.17
CA ALA A 17 20.40 -22.17 26.74
C ALA A 17 18.98 -22.60 26.39
N VAL A 18 18.39 -23.52 27.17
CA VAL A 18 16.99 -23.93 27.01
C VAL A 18 16.05 -22.76 27.30
N GLY A 19 16.28 -22.00 28.37
CA GLY A 19 15.49 -20.81 28.68
C GLY A 19 15.50 -19.75 27.57
N LEU A 20 16.69 -19.48 27.00
CA LEU A 20 16.85 -18.56 25.87
C LEU A 20 16.17 -19.08 24.60
N TYR A 21 16.26 -20.39 24.34
CA TYR A 21 15.56 -21.03 23.22
C TYR A 21 14.04 -20.86 23.34
N TYR A 22 13.47 -21.11 24.51
CA TYR A 22 12.04 -20.92 24.74
C TYR A 22 11.63 -19.45 24.66
N ALA A 23 12.42 -18.52 25.21
CA ALA A 23 12.15 -17.09 25.12
C ALA A 23 12.14 -16.59 23.67
N PHE A 24 13.13 -17.00 22.87
CA PHE A 24 13.22 -16.66 21.45
C PHE A 24 12.07 -17.27 20.64
N PHE A 25 11.73 -18.55 20.88
CA PHE A 25 10.67 -19.23 20.15
C PHE A 25 9.26 -18.72 20.51
N PHE A 26 9.05 -18.23 21.73
CA PHE A 26 7.76 -17.67 22.15
C PHE A 26 7.59 -16.16 21.87
N GLN A 27 8.67 -15.40 21.65
CA GLN A 27 8.58 -13.98 21.27
C GLN A 27 8.08 -13.75 19.83
N GLY A 28 8.02 -14.78 18.97
CA GLY A 28 7.62 -14.66 17.56
C GLY A 28 6.13 -14.78 17.26
N LYS A 29 5.26 -14.98 18.27
CA LYS A 29 3.80 -14.93 18.06
C LYS A 29 3.32 -13.49 18.21
N GLU A 30 3.56 -12.68 17.18
CA GLU A 30 2.72 -11.51 16.95
C GLU A 30 1.26 -11.98 17.06
N LYS A 31 0.50 -11.30 17.92
CA LYS A 31 -0.94 -11.52 18.03
C LYS A 31 -1.54 -11.16 16.68
N ASN A 32 -1.77 -12.17 15.84
CA ASN A 32 -2.68 -12.08 14.72
C ASN A 32 -4.07 -11.90 15.31
N GLU A 33 -4.39 -10.67 15.71
CA GLU A 33 -5.73 -10.27 16.08
C GLU A 33 -6.61 -10.54 14.86
N ILE A 34 -7.51 -11.50 15.00
CA ILE A 34 -8.53 -11.80 14.00
C ILE A 34 -9.28 -10.47 13.80
N PRO A 35 -9.32 -9.92 12.57
CA PRO A 35 -9.97 -8.63 12.35
C PRO A 35 -11.39 -8.70 12.88
N SER A 36 -11.81 -7.65 13.59
CA SER A 36 -13.18 -7.56 14.07
C SER A 36 -14.12 -7.78 12.89
N LYS A 37 -15.28 -8.39 13.15
CA LYS A 37 -16.32 -8.59 12.14
C LYS A 37 -16.62 -7.30 11.37
N ASP A 38 -16.58 -6.16 12.05
CA ASP A 38 -16.82 -4.84 11.46
C ASP A 38 -15.71 -4.40 10.50
N ASP A 39 -14.45 -4.68 10.84
CA ASP A 39 -13.31 -4.35 9.97
C ASP A 39 -13.30 -5.24 8.72
N ALA A 40 -13.66 -6.52 8.88
CA ALA A 40 -13.84 -7.43 7.76
C ALA A 40 -14.96 -6.98 6.82
N ILE A 41 -16.11 -6.55 7.37
CA ILE A 41 -17.23 -6.01 6.57
C ILE A 41 -16.81 -4.75 5.82
N LYS A 42 -16.15 -3.79 6.49
CA LYS A 42 -15.64 -2.56 5.84
C LYS A 42 -14.65 -2.88 4.73
N ALA A 43 -13.73 -3.82 4.96
CA ALA A 43 -12.76 -4.23 3.94
C ALA A 43 -13.46 -4.81 2.70
N ILE A 44 -14.48 -5.65 2.89
CA ILE A 44 -15.28 -6.22 1.80
C ILE A 44 -16.06 -5.13 1.06
N GLN A 45 -16.69 -4.20 1.78
CA GLN A 45 -17.41 -3.06 1.20
C GLN A 45 -16.48 -2.18 0.35
N ASN A 46 -15.31 -1.81 0.88
CA ASN A 46 -14.32 -1.03 0.16
C ASN A 46 -13.78 -1.76 -1.08
N ARG A 47 -13.67 -3.09 -1.02
CA ARG A 47 -13.28 -3.91 -2.18
C ARG A 47 -14.40 -3.93 -3.23
N ALA A 48 -15.64 -4.11 -2.81
CA ALA A 48 -16.80 -4.09 -3.70
C ALA A 48 -16.98 -2.74 -4.38
N GLU A 49 -16.84 -1.63 -3.63
CA GLU A 49 -16.94 -0.27 -4.16
C GLU A 49 -15.85 0.01 -5.20
N ARG A 50 -14.59 -0.37 -4.90
CA ARG A 50 -13.48 -0.22 -5.87
C ARG A 50 -13.72 -1.05 -7.13
N ALA A 51 -14.20 -2.28 -6.99
CA ALA A 51 -14.53 -3.13 -8.14
C ALA A 51 -15.65 -2.51 -8.99
N TYR A 52 -16.69 -1.99 -8.34
CA TYR A 52 -17.79 -1.30 -9.01
C TYR A 52 -17.31 -0.06 -9.76
N LYS A 53 -16.55 0.83 -9.10
CA LYS A 53 -15.96 2.01 -9.72
C LYS A 53 -15.09 1.64 -10.91
N LYS A 54 -14.25 0.61 -10.78
CA LYS A 54 -13.41 0.13 -11.87
C LYS A 54 -14.23 -0.35 -13.07
N ALA A 55 -15.29 -1.13 -12.84
CA ALA A 55 -16.17 -1.58 -13.91
C ALA A 55 -16.88 -0.42 -14.61
N TYR A 56 -17.36 0.56 -13.84
CA TYR A 56 -18.06 1.73 -14.37
C TYR A 56 -17.15 2.70 -15.13
N LEU A 57 -15.94 2.96 -14.63
CA LEU A 57 -15.01 3.93 -15.20
C LEU A 57 -14.19 3.37 -16.36
N ALA A 58 -14.09 2.05 -16.52
CA ALA A 58 -13.25 1.45 -17.56
C ALA A 58 -13.54 1.96 -18.99
N PRO A 59 -14.80 2.04 -19.46
CA PRO A 59 -15.09 2.54 -20.81
C PRO A 59 -14.68 4.02 -21.00
N MET A 60 -14.86 4.82 -19.95
CA MET A 60 -14.50 6.25 -19.93
C MET A 60 -12.98 6.44 -19.98
N ILE A 61 -12.24 5.67 -19.18
CA ILE A 61 -10.77 5.63 -19.21
C ILE A 61 -10.28 5.27 -20.61
N THR A 62 -10.80 4.18 -21.20
CA THR A 62 -10.42 3.78 -22.57
C THR A 62 -10.71 4.87 -23.61
N THR A 63 -11.81 5.61 -23.44
CA THR A 63 -12.15 6.70 -24.35
C THR A 63 -11.16 7.87 -24.21
N TYR A 64 -10.82 8.25 -22.97
CA TYR A 64 -9.85 9.31 -22.73
C TYR A 64 -8.44 8.94 -23.15
N GLU A 65 -8.00 7.69 -22.93
CA GLU A 65 -6.71 7.20 -23.44
C GLU A 65 -6.64 7.37 -24.97
N LYS A 66 -7.72 7.03 -25.70
CA LYS A 66 -7.79 7.24 -27.16
C LYS A 66 -7.76 8.72 -27.55
N ILE A 67 -8.45 9.58 -26.81
CA ILE A 67 -8.41 11.04 -27.05
C ILE A 67 -6.99 11.56 -26.83
N LEU A 68 -6.29 11.09 -25.80
CA LEU A 68 -4.91 11.51 -25.51
C LEU A 68 -3.92 11.05 -26.58
N ILE A 69 -4.19 9.95 -27.29
CA ILE A 69 -3.39 9.56 -28.48
C ILE A 69 -3.54 10.61 -29.58
N ALA A 70 -4.77 11.08 -29.84
CA ALA A 70 -5.05 12.08 -30.87
C ALA A 70 -4.65 13.50 -30.47
N ALA A 71 -4.75 13.84 -29.17
CA ALA A 71 -4.44 15.14 -28.61
C ALA A 71 -3.60 14.99 -27.32
N PRO A 72 -2.28 14.71 -27.44
CA PRO A 72 -1.42 14.39 -26.29
C PRO A 72 -1.32 15.48 -25.23
N ASN A 73 -1.49 16.74 -25.63
CA ASN A 73 -1.36 17.91 -24.76
C ASN A 73 -2.70 18.44 -24.25
N SER A 74 -3.80 17.69 -24.42
CA SER A 74 -5.11 18.08 -23.89
C SER A 74 -5.10 18.01 -22.36
N LEU A 75 -4.90 19.16 -21.70
CA LEU A 75 -4.90 19.27 -20.24
C LEU A 75 -6.23 18.77 -19.65
N ASP A 76 -7.37 19.15 -20.23
CA ASP A 76 -8.69 18.70 -19.77
C ASP A 76 -8.82 17.16 -19.79
N THR A 77 -8.37 16.51 -20.86
CA THR A 77 -8.41 15.04 -20.95
C THR A 77 -7.44 14.41 -19.94
N GLN A 78 -6.24 14.97 -19.78
CA GLN A 78 -5.28 14.53 -18.76
C GLN A 78 -5.87 14.63 -17.34
N LYS A 79 -6.53 15.74 -17.00
CA LYS A 79 -7.20 15.96 -15.71
C LYS A 79 -8.29 14.91 -15.45
N LYS A 80 -9.16 14.68 -16.43
CA LYS A 80 -10.24 13.68 -16.34
C LYS A 80 -9.68 12.26 -16.18
N LEU A 81 -8.60 11.95 -16.89
CA LEU A 81 -7.97 10.64 -16.83
C LEU A 81 -7.24 10.41 -15.49
N VAL A 82 -6.55 11.43 -14.95
CA VAL A 82 -5.98 11.39 -13.59
C VAL A 82 -7.06 11.12 -12.56
N LYS A 83 -8.16 11.88 -12.58
CA LYS A 83 -9.28 11.68 -11.65
C LYS A 83 -9.81 10.26 -11.71
N ALA A 84 -10.06 9.73 -12.91
CA ALA A 84 -10.55 8.38 -13.09
C ALA A 84 -9.57 7.32 -12.58
N TYR A 85 -8.26 7.49 -12.82
CA TYR A 85 -7.23 6.58 -12.30
C TYR A 85 -7.13 6.60 -10.79
N LEU A 86 -7.17 7.77 -10.16
CA LEU A 86 -7.16 7.88 -8.71
C LEU A 86 -8.41 7.26 -8.07
N GLU A 87 -9.59 7.44 -8.67
CA GLU A 87 -10.85 6.84 -8.16
C GLU A 87 -10.85 5.30 -8.17
N ILE A 88 -10.12 4.68 -9.12
CA ILE A 88 -9.95 3.22 -9.17
C ILE A 88 -8.70 2.73 -8.45
N GLY A 89 -7.88 3.64 -7.90
CA GLY A 89 -6.63 3.34 -7.20
C GLY A 89 -5.46 2.96 -8.11
N ASP A 90 -5.51 3.29 -9.41
CA ASP A 90 -4.42 3.06 -10.37
C ASP A 90 -3.42 4.22 -10.32
N THR A 91 -2.66 4.30 -9.22
CA THR A 91 -1.71 5.38 -8.96
C THR A 91 -0.53 5.35 -9.94
N GLU A 92 -0.13 4.16 -10.39
CA GLU A 92 0.91 3.94 -11.40
C GLU A 92 0.60 4.70 -12.70
N LYS A 93 -0.63 4.60 -13.20
CA LYS A 93 -1.05 5.34 -14.39
C LYS A 93 -1.36 6.81 -14.13
N ALA A 94 -1.80 7.16 -12.92
CA ALA A 94 -2.09 8.55 -12.56
C ALA A 94 -0.81 9.41 -12.45
N LYS A 95 0.25 8.84 -11.90
CA LYS A 95 1.51 9.53 -11.59
C LYS A 95 2.12 10.31 -12.77
N PRO A 96 2.40 9.71 -13.95
CA PRO A 96 3.03 10.44 -15.06
C PRO A 96 2.14 11.56 -15.61
N LEU A 97 0.82 11.47 -15.45
CA LEU A 97 -0.10 12.53 -15.85
C LEU A 97 -0.11 13.66 -14.83
N LEU A 98 -0.11 13.33 -13.53
CA LEU A 98 0.05 14.31 -12.44
C LEU A 98 1.36 15.10 -12.56
N GLU A 99 2.47 14.44 -12.90
CA GLU A 99 3.77 15.09 -13.13
C GLU A 99 3.75 16.09 -14.30
N ARG A 100 2.94 15.83 -15.33
CA ARG A 100 2.76 16.77 -16.45
C ARG A 100 1.89 17.94 -16.03
N LEU A 101 0.78 17.67 -15.36
CA LEU A 101 -0.16 18.68 -14.91
C LEU A 101 0.47 19.62 -13.87
N SER A 102 1.30 19.12 -12.96
CA SER A 102 2.00 19.94 -11.95
C SER A 102 3.06 20.88 -12.52
N LYS A 103 3.52 20.62 -13.75
CA LYS A 103 4.46 21.47 -14.50
C LYS A 103 3.75 22.38 -15.52
N SER A 104 2.44 22.29 -15.63
CA SER A 104 1.66 23.09 -16.56
C SER A 104 1.38 24.48 -15.97
N ASN A 105 1.00 25.44 -16.81
CA ASN A 105 0.57 26.78 -16.36
C ASN A 105 -0.89 26.80 -15.84
N ASP A 106 -1.45 25.63 -15.53
CA ASP A 106 -2.80 25.50 -15.02
C ASP A 106 -2.89 26.01 -13.57
N SER A 107 -4.01 26.63 -13.21
CA SER A 107 -4.22 27.16 -11.85
C SER A 107 -4.11 26.07 -10.77
N ASP A 108 -4.38 24.83 -11.13
CA ASP A 108 -4.42 23.70 -10.22
C ASP A 108 -3.06 22.96 -10.15
N ALA A 109 -2.01 23.47 -10.80
CA ALA A 109 -0.69 22.84 -10.87
C ALA A 109 -0.12 22.49 -9.48
N GLU A 110 -0.25 23.40 -8.51
CA GLU A 110 0.19 23.15 -7.13
C GLU A 110 -0.65 22.06 -6.44
N GLN A 111 -1.94 21.98 -6.73
CA GLN A 111 -2.79 20.89 -6.21
C GLN A 111 -2.34 19.53 -6.75
N TYR A 112 -1.99 19.45 -8.04
CA TYR A 112 -1.48 18.19 -8.62
C TYR A 112 -0.12 17.81 -8.05
N LYS A 113 0.72 18.78 -7.72
CA LYS A 113 1.99 18.55 -7.03
C LYS A 113 1.77 17.95 -5.64
N GLN A 114 0.85 18.51 -4.85
CA GLN A 114 0.47 17.96 -3.56
C GLN A 114 -0.10 16.54 -3.68
N GLN A 115 -0.97 16.29 -4.65
CA GLN A 115 -1.53 14.96 -4.90
C GLN A 115 -0.45 13.94 -5.25
N LEU A 116 0.55 14.35 -6.04
CA LEU A 116 1.70 13.51 -6.40
C LEU A 116 2.53 13.11 -5.17
N GLU A 117 2.73 14.03 -4.23
CA GLU A 117 3.46 13.79 -2.97
C GLU A 117 2.70 12.88 -2.00
N MET A 118 1.36 12.86 -2.09
CA MET A 118 0.50 12.00 -1.26
C MET A 118 0.26 10.60 -1.85
N LEU A 119 0.77 10.32 -3.04
CA LEU A 119 0.64 8.98 -3.60
C LEU A 119 1.46 7.97 -2.77
N PRO A 120 0.87 6.78 -2.48
CA PRO A 120 1.55 5.73 -1.74
C PRO A 120 2.73 5.12 -2.50
#